data_AF-A0A2Z5EM60-F1
#
_entry.id   AF-A0A2Z5EM60-F1
#
_cell.length_a   1.000
_cell.length_b   1.000
_cell.length_c   1.000
_cell.angle_alpha   90.00
_cell.angle_beta   90.00
_cell.angle_gamma   90.00
#
_symmetry.space_group_name_H-M   'P 1'
#
loop_
_entity.id
_entity.type
_entity.pdbx_description
1 polymer ?
#
loop_
_entity_poly.entity_id
_entity_poly.type
_entity_poly.pdbx_seq_one_letter_code
_entity_poly.pdbx_strand_id
1 'polypeptide(L)'
;MKLMGGMHSHSNILAADERFRNLYEDVSALSGVGAWACDLRTEALSWTPVVYDIFGLPQDKRVDRRETFAMYAEPFRLMLDRVRSTAIANCGSFSLEAQIFRADGEERWIRLKAATKVQSGHAVRLYGMKEDITIERKRWEQLRRSAEYDALTGLANRAQFHVRFLDRAPGSEALALSAFVLFDLDNLREINRQWGIAAGDACLAVFARRLLTAYPVGALATRLGGSEFAILLNNSVPVGMLGAHSQLNDLAEPVPWGAGVIPIRVSAGIVFPRRYCSFEAEALYAQATLALEVAKMKEEEPLRVVAVGFDESKYGLTDQGSRRNSENFQLSPRETEVLRHIGQGSTTDEIAEMMGVSRHTVRNFIRRIYQKMEVSGRVEAVRLAGQHGML
;
A
#
# COMPACT_ATOMS: atom_id res chain seq x y z
N MET A 1 -48.29 -37.38 -31.13
CA MET A 1 -47.76 -38.30 -30.09
C MET A 1 -46.26 -38.13 -30.06
N LYS A 2 -45.75 -37.62 -28.94
CA LYS A 2 -44.39 -37.13 -28.70
C LYS A 2 -43.56 -38.26 -28.05
N LEU A 3 -42.23 -38.09 -28.04
CA LEU A 3 -41.21 -38.76 -27.20
C LEU A 3 -40.59 -40.06 -27.76
N MET A 4 -39.35 -39.96 -28.24
CA MET A 4 -38.17 -40.47 -27.54
C MET A 4 -36.94 -40.30 -28.46
N GLY A 5 -36.16 -39.25 -28.22
CA GLY A 5 -34.93 -38.98 -28.96
C GLY A 5 -34.08 -38.00 -28.18
N GLY A 6 -33.34 -38.49 -27.19
CA GLY A 6 -32.51 -37.65 -26.34
C GLY A 6 -32.07 -38.38 -25.08
N MET A 7 -31.20 -39.40 -25.23
CA MET A 7 -30.60 -40.04 -24.04
C MET A 7 -29.25 -40.72 -24.32
N HIS A 8 -28.49 -40.32 -25.34
CA HIS A 8 -27.27 -41.04 -25.76
C HIS A 8 -25.99 -40.19 -25.82
N SER A 9 -25.89 -39.08 -25.08
CA SER A 9 -24.63 -38.31 -24.97
C SER A 9 -23.99 -38.32 -23.57
N HIS A 10 -24.55 -39.02 -22.58
CA HIS A 10 -24.07 -38.98 -21.19
C HIS A 10 -23.33 -40.24 -20.72
N SER A 11 -23.35 -41.34 -21.47
CA SER A 11 -22.91 -42.65 -20.96
C SER A 11 -21.53 -43.11 -21.41
N ASN A 12 -20.82 -42.40 -22.30
CA ASN A 12 -19.59 -42.95 -22.93
C ASN A 12 -18.26 -42.26 -22.62
N ILE A 13 -18.19 -41.37 -21.60
CA ILE A 13 -16.94 -40.72 -21.18
C ILE A 13 -16.48 -41.18 -19.77
N LEU A 14 -17.32 -41.94 -19.06
CA LEU A 14 -17.09 -42.38 -17.65
C LEU A 14 -16.25 -43.66 -17.49
N ALA A 15 -15.72 -44.23 -18.57
CA ALA A 15 -15.17 -45.59 -18.56
C ALA A 15 -13.66 -45.72 -18.25
N ALA A 16 -12.94 -44.68 -17.82
CA ALA A 16 -11.48 -44.82 -17.67
C ALA A 16 -10.79 -44.10 -16.48
N ASP A 17 -11.52 -43.68 -15.44
CA ASP A 17 -10.83 -43.17 -14.25
C ASP A 17 -11.67 -43.25 -12.97
N GLU A 18 -11.41 -44.28 -12.16
CA GLU A 18 -12.03 -44.51 -10.85
C GLU A 18 -11.75 -43.33 -9.90
N ARG A 19 -10.59 -42.68 -10.01
CA ARG A 19 -10.24 -41.47 -9.23
C ARG A 19 -11.07 -40.24 -9.63
N PHE A 20 -11.43 -40.11 -10.90
CA PHE A 20 -12.27 -38.99 -11.36
C PHE A 20 -13.72 -39.19 -10.91
N ARG A 21 -14.20 -40.45 -10.90
CA ARG A 21 -15.50 -40.81 -10.33
C ARG A 21 -15.55 -40.52 -8.83
N ASN A 22 -14.52 -40.93 -8.08
CA ASN A 22 -14.42 -40.65 -6.65
C ASN A 22 -14.33 -39.14 -6.36
N LEU A 23 -13.53 -38.38 -7.13
CA LEU A 23 -13.49 -36.91 -7.01
C LEU A 23 -14.84 -36.26 -7.32
N TYR A 24 -15.59 -36.81 -8.27
CA TYR A 24 -16.96 -36.37 -8.59
C TYR A 24 -17.89 -36.57 -7.39
N GLU A 25 -17.84 -37.75 -6.77
CA GLU A 25 -18.65 -38.11 -5.60
C GLU A 25 -18.26 -37.27 -4.37
N ASP A 26 -16.96 -37.12 -4.10
CA ASP A 26 -16.42 -36.33 -2.98
C ASP A 26 -16.76 -34.83 -3.08
N VAL A 27 -16.69 -34.27 -4.30
CA VAL A 27 -16.96 -32.84 -4.54
C VAL A 27 -18.46 -32.56 -4.65
N SER A 28 -19.26 -33.52 -5.13
CA SER A 28 -20.73 -33.37 -5.18
C SER A 28 -21.37 -33.21 -3.79
N ALA A 29 -20.67 -33.58 -2.72
CA ALA A 29 -21.09 -33.36 -1.34
C ALA A 29 -20.75 -31.96 -0.79
N LEU A 30 -19.91 -31.19 -1.48
CA LEU A 30 -19.44 -29.86 -1.05
C LEU A 30 -20.16 -28.75 -1.82
N SER A 31 -21.04 -28.02 -1.13
CA SER A 31 -21.73 -26.85 -1.69
C SER A 31 -20.74 -25.80 -2.18
N GLY A 32 -20.77 -25.45 -3.47
CA GLY A 32 -19.97 -24.36 -4.07
C GLY A 32 -18.64 -24.78 -4.71
N VAL A 33 -18.29 -26.06 -4.66
CA VAL A 33 -17.11 -26.61 -5.34
C VAL A 33 -17.54 -27.49 -6.50
N GLY A 34 -16.95 -27.29 -7.67
CA GLY A 34 -17.23 -28.06 -8.87
C GLY A 34 -15.99 -28.71 -9.48
N ALA A 35 -16.07 -30.00 -9.82
CA ALA A 35 -15.04 -30.71 -10.56
C ALA A 35 -15.07 -30.41 -12.07
N TRP A 36 -13.89 -30.41 -12.69
CA TRP A 36 -13.69 -30.27 -14.13
C TRP A 36 -12.55 -31.15 -14.63
N ALA A 37 -12.59 -31.50 -15.92
CA ALA A 37 -11.49 -32.09 -16.67
C ALA A 37 -11.35 -31.47 -18.05
N CYS A 38 -10.14 -31.58 -18.59
CA CYS A 38 -9.74 -31.15 -19.92
C CYS A 38 -8.86 -32.25 -20.54
N ASP A 39 -9.34 -32.86 -21.61
CA ASP A 39 -8.55 -33.79 -22.43
C ASP A 39 -7.51 -32.98 -23.22
N LEU A 40 -6.21 -33.25 -23.02
CA LEU A 40 -5.16 -32.41 -23.60
C LEU A 40 -4.93 -32.63 -25.10
N ARG A 41 -5.46 -33.73 -25.65
CA ARG A 41 -5.36 -34.04 -27.09
C ARG A 41 -6.45 -33.33 -27.88
N THR A 42 -7.66 -33.30 -27.33
CA THR A 42 -8.87 -32.78 -28.02
C THR A 42 -9.31 -31.42 -27.51
N GLU A 43 -8.74 -30.95 -26.39
CA GLU A 43 -9.15 -29.76 -25.64
C GLU A 43 -10.61 -29.83 -25.13
N ALA A 44 -11.22 -31.03 -25.15
CA ALA A 44 -12.59 -31.23 -24.69
C ALA A 44 -12.69 -31.03 -23.17
N LEU A 45 -13.67 -30.21 -22.75
CA LEU A 45 -13.97 -29.93 -21.35
C LEU A 45 -15.10 -30.81 -20.84
N SER A 46 -15.00 -31.25 -19.59
CA SER A 46 -16.04 -31.98 -18.88
C SER A 46 -16.24 -31.37 -17.50
N TRP A 47 -17.46 -30.95 -17.20
CA TRP A 47 -17.79 -30.13 -16.03
C TRP A 47 -18.95 -30.74 -15.22
N THR A 48 -18.74 -30.84 -13.91
CA THR A 48 -19.62 -30.23 -12.91
C THR A 48 -20.88 -29.46 -13.26
N PRO A 49 -22.12 -29.83 -12.87
CA PRO A 49 -23.22 -28.85 -12.76
C PRO A 49 -22.81 -27.56 -12.04
N VAL A 50 -22.08 -27.67 -10.93
CA VAL A 50 -21.56 -26.52 -10.16
C VAL A 50 -20.62 -25.64 -10.99
N VAL A 51 -19.82 -26.22 -11.90
CA VAL A 51 -18.93 -25.42 -12.76
C VAL A 51 -19.72 -24.64 -13.81
N TYR A 52 -20.81 -25.20 -14.34
CA TYR A 52 -21.74 -24.45 -15.19
C TYR A 52 -22.34 -23.27 -14.42
N ASP A 53 -22.79 -23.50 -13.18
CA ASP A 53 -23.36 -22.47 -12.31
C ASP A 53 -22.33 -21.36 -12.01
N ILE A 54 -21.07 -21.71 -11.75
CA ILE A 54 -19.96 -20.76 -11.53
C ILE A 54 -19.76 -19.85 -12.75
N PHE A 55 -19.86 -20.40 -13.96
CA PHE A 55 -19.67 -19.65 -15.21
C PHE A 55 -20.96 -19.00 -15.73
N GLY A 56 -22.11 -19.27 -15.10
CA GLY A 56 -23.41 -18.77 -15.58
C GLY A 56 -23.79 -19.33 -16.94
N LEU A 57 -23.42 -20.58 -17.23
CA LEU A 57 -23.69 -21.24 -18.51
C LEU A 57 -24.78 -22.32 -18.34
N PRO A 58 -25.66 -22.53 -19.34
CA PRO A 58 -26.59 -23.66 -19.33
C PRO A 58 -25.85 -25.02 -19.32
N GLN A 59 -26.34 -26.00 -18.55
CA GLN A 59 -25.69 -27.31 -18.40
C GLN A 59 -25.71 -28.16 -19.68
N ASP A 60 -26.64 -27.88 -20.59
CA ASP A 60 -26.76 -28.49 -21.91
C ASP A 60 -25.87 -27.81 -22.96
N LYS A 61 -25.25 -26.66 -22.63
CA LYS A 61 -24.34 -25.97 -23.54
C LYS A 61 -23.04 -26.76 -23.69
N ARG A 62 -22.67 -27.08 -24.94
CA ARG A 62 -21.33 -27.58 -25.25
C ARG A 62 -20.30 -26.50 -24.88
N VAL A 63 -19.37 -26.86 -24.00
CA VAL A 63 -18.35 -25.95 -23.48
C VAL A 63 -17.13 -25.92 -24.41
N ASP A 64 -16.79 -24.74 -24.92
CA ASP A 64 -15.54 -24.50 -25.66
C ASP A 64 -14.47 -23.89 -24.74
N ARG A 65 -13.22 -24.39 -24.87
CA ARG A 65 -12.12 -23.92 -24.02
C ARG A 65 -11.77 -22.45 -24.28
N ARG A 66 -11.79 -22.00 -25.53
CA ARG A 66 -11.43 -20.62 -25.89
C ARG A 66 -12.51 -19.66 -25.41
N GLU A 67 -13.78 -20.01 -25.57
CA GLU A 67 -14.90 -19.22 -25.04
C GLU A 67 -14.80 -19.06 -23.52
N THR A 68 -14.58 -20.15 -22.80
CA THR A 68 -14.48 -20.12 -21.33
C THR A 68 -13.22 -19.45 -20.82
N PHE A 69 -12.11 -19.56 -21.55
CA PHE A 69 -10.90 -18.80 -21.28
C PHE A 69 -11.09 -17.29 -21.46
N ALA A 70 -11.90 -16.86 -22.44
CA ALA A 70 -12.23 -15.46 -22.65
C ALA A 70 -13.05 -14.85 -21.50
N MET A 71 -13.69 -15.67 -20.65
CA MET A 71 -14.42 -15.17 -19.48
C MET A 71 -13.50 -14.74 -18.34
N TYR A 72 -12.22 -15.16 -18.33
CA TYR A 72 -11.25 -14.71 -17.33
C TYR A 72 -10.85 -13.25 -17.58
N ALA A 73 -10.68 -12.47 -16.52
CA ALA A 73 -10.17 -11.12 -16.61
C ALA A 73 -8.72 -11.11 -17.14
N GLU A 74 -8.35 -10.04 -17.87
CA GLU A 74 -7.13 -9.94 -18.68
C GLU A 74 -5.81 -10.29 -17.95
N PRO A 75 -5.52 -9.81 -16.71
CA PRO A 75 -4.30 -10.21 -16.00
C PRO A 75 -4.28 -11.71 -15.65
N PHE A 76 -5.44 -12.33 -15.44
CA PHE A 76 -5.56 -13.73 -15.07
C PHE A 76 -5.48 -14.67 -16.27
N ARG A 77 -5.79 -14.22 -17.48
CA ARG A 77 -5.59 -15.01 -18.71
C ARG A 77 -4.12 -15.36 -18.89
N LEU A 78 -3.24 -14.37 -18.77
CA LEU A 78 -1.79 -14.56 -18.89
C LEU A 78 -1.23 -15.47 -17.80
N MET A 79 -1.69 -15.29 -16.55
CA MET A 79 -1.29 -16.16 -15.44
C MET A 79 -1.77 -17.60 -15.65
N LEU A 80 -3.02 -17.78 -16.06
CA LEU A 80 -3.62 -19.09 -16.30
C LEU A 80 -2.87 -19.86 -17.41
N ASP A 81 -2.57 -19.20 -18.53
CA ASP A 81 -1.82 -19.83 -19.63
C ASP A 81 -0.42 -20.25 -19.18
N ARG A 82 0.26 -19.42 -18.38
CA ARG A 82 1.58 -19.76 -17.82
C ARG A 82 1.50 -20.98 -16.91
N VAL A 83 0.68 -20.94 -15.87
CA VAL A 83 0.61 -22.04 -14.89
C VAL A 83 0.11 -23.33 -15.51
N ARG A 84 -0.81 -23.24 -16.49
CA ARG A 84 -1.27 -24.38 -17.28
C ARG A 84 -0.13 -24.99 -18.10
N SER A 85 0.59 -24.18 -18.86
CA SER A 85 1.68 -24.64 -19.73
C SER A 85 2.79 -25.30 -18.91
N THR A 86 3.19 -24.69 -17.79
CA THR A 86 4.17 -25.26 -16.87
C THR A 86 3.70 -26.59 -16.28
N ALA A 87 2.45 -26.69 -15.85
CA ALA A 87 1.92 -27.93 -15.29
C ALA A 87 1.87 -29.06 -16.33
N ILE A 88 1.51 -28.77 -17.58
CA ILE A 88 1.51 -29.76 -18.67
C ILE A 88 2.94 -30.23 -18.97
N ALA A 89 3.88 -29.30 -19.14
CA ALA A 89 5.27 -29.62 -19.47
C ALA A 89 5.95 -30.47 -18.38
N ASN A 90 5.67 -30.16 -17.12
CA ASN A 90 6.32 -30.80 -15.98
C ASN A 90 5.51 -31.95 -15.38
N CYS A 91 4.39 -32.34 -16.00
CA CYS A 91 3.45 -33.31 -15.41
C CYS A 91 3.07 -32.98 -13.95
N GLY A 92 2.87 -31.68 -13.69
CA GLY A 92 2.68 -31.12 -12.35
C GLY A 92 1.22 -30.78 -12.04
N SER A 93 1.06 -29.86 -11.10
CA SER A 93 -0.21 -29.29 -10.65
C SER A 93 -0.09 -27.77 -10.48
N PHE A 94 -1.22 -27.08 -10.39
CA PHE A 94 -1.26 -25.65 -10.07
C PHE A 94 -2.50 -25.27 -9.28
N SER A 95 -2.42 -24.11 -8.61
CA SER A 95 -3.55 -23.42 -7.99
C SER A 95 -3.54 -21.95 -8.42
N LEU A 96 -4.71 -21.39 -8.73
CA LEU A 96 -4.87 -20.00 -9.14
C LEU A 96 -6.20 -19.46 -8.61
N GLU A 97 -6.17 -18.29 -7.99
CA GLU A 97 -7.37 -17.49 -7.78
C GLU A 97 -7.50 -16.49 -8.92
N ALA A 98 -8.68 -16.43 -9.53
CA ALA A 98 -8.92 -15.59 -10.71
C ALA A 98 -10.30 -14.98 -10.72
N GLN A 99 -10.41 -13.78 -11.29
CA GLN A 99 -11.68 -13.15 -11.58
C GLN A 99 -12.20 -13.58 -12.96
N ILE A 100 -13.49 -13.87 -13.02
CA ILE A 100 -14.22 -14.12 -14.27
C ILE A 100 -15.40 -13.14 -14.41
N PHE A 101 -15.72 -12.80 -15.65
CA PHE A 101 -16.90 -12.02 -16.03
C PHE A 101 -17.89 -12.93 -16.73
N ARG A 102 -19.11 -13.02 -16.18
CA ARG A 102 -20.20 -13.77 -16.77
C ARG A 102 -20.88 -13.01 -17.91
N ALA A 103 -21.64 -13.72 -18.73
CA ALA A 103 -22.40 -13.12 -19.82
C ALA A 103 -23.54 -12.21 -19.32
N ASP A 104 -24.04 -12.45 -18.11
CA ASP A 104 -25.03 -11.60 -17.43
C ASP A 104 -24.41 -10.34 -16.78
N GLY A 105 -23.10 -10.16 -16.89
CA GLY A 105 -22.36 -9.03 -16.31
C GLY A 105 -21.91 -9.24 -14.86
N GLU A 106 -22.25 -10.37 -14.22
CA GLU A 106 -21.82 -10.63 -12.86
C GLU A 106 -20.32 -10.97 -12.79
N GLU A 107 -19.63 -10.38 -11.82
CA GLU A 107 -18.24 -10.67 -11.50
C GLU A 107 -18.15 -11.79 -10.46
N ARG A 108 -17.36 -12.82 -10.74
CA ARG A 108 -17.08 -13.91 -9.79
C ARG A 108 -15.59 -14.05 -9.56
N TRP A 109 -15.22 -14.34 -8.32
CA TRP A 109 -13.88 -14.81 -7.99
C TRP A 109 -13.92 -16.32 -7.83
N ILE A 110 -12.99 -17.00 -8.48
CA ILE A 110 -12.89 -18.45 -8.45
C ILE A 110 -11.52 -18.90 -8.00
N ARG A 111 -11.48 -19.99 -7.22
CA ARG A 111 -10.25 -20.73 -6.91
C ARG A 111 -10.21 -21.97 -7.79
N LEU A 112 -9.22 -22.02 -8.66
CA LEU A 112 -8.96 -23.11 -9.60
C LEU A 112 -7.79 -23.94 -9.10
N LYS A 113 -7.99 -25.24 -8.92
CA LYS A 113 -6.90 -26.21 -8.71
C LYS A 113 -6.91 -27.21 -9.84
N ALA A 114 -5.72 -27.57 -10.32
CA ALA A 114 -5.53 -28.52 -11.40
C ALA A 114 -4.35 -29.46 -11.13
N ALA A 115 -4.47 -30.71 -11.56
CA ALA A 115 -3.40 -31.68 -11.65
C ALA A 115 -3.40 -32.33 -13.03
N THR A 116 -2.24 -32.81 -13.46
CA THR A 116 -2.12 -33.58 -14.69
C THR A 116 -2.28 -35.09 -14.42
N LYS A 117 -2.95 -35.78 -15.34
CA LYS A 117 -2.87 -37.23 -15.45
C LYS A 117 -1.78 -37.56 -16.46
N VAL A 118 -0.85 -38.42 -16.06
CA VAL A 118 0.29 -38.84 -16.87
C VAL A 118 0.04 -40.24 -17.43
N GLN A 119 0.30 -40.42 -18.71
CA GLN A 119 0.32 -41.74 -19.35
C GLN A 119 1.58 -41.83 -20.22
N SER A 120 2.34 -42.91 -20.08
CA SER A 120 3.59 -43.12 -20.82
C SER A 120 4.55 -41.91 -20.74
N GLY A 121 4.68 -41.32 -19.54
CA GLY A 121 5.57 -40.18 -19.28
C GLY A 121 5.08 -38.81 -19.78
N HIS A 122 3.87 -38.72 -20.35
CA HIS A 122 3.33 -37.47 -20.89
C HIS A 122 1.99 -37.12 -20.24
N ALA A 123 1.75 -35.82 -20.03
CA ALA A 123 0.46 -35.34 -19.56
C ALA A 123 -0.62 -35.54 -20.65
N VAL A 124 -1.67 -36.30 -20.34
CA VAL A 124 -2.78 -36.60 -21.27
C VAL A 124 -4.10 -35.92 -20.89
N ARG A 125 -4.24 -35.49 -19.65
CA ARG A 125 -5.44 -34.81 -19.13
C ARG A 125 -5.08 -33.84 -18.02
N LEU A 126 -5.78 -32.72 -17.96
CA LEU A 126 -5.86 -31.86 -16.77
C LEU A 126 -7.19 -32.08 -16.08
N TYR A 127 -7.20 -32.10 -14.75
CA TYR A 127 -8.42 -32.21 -13.96
C TYR A 127 -8.26 -31.53 -12.61
N GLY A 128 -9.37 -31.19 -11.97
CA GLY A 128 -9.36 -30.65 -10.63
C GLY A 128 -10.68 -30.00 -10.27
N MET A 129 -10.62 -28.94 -9.47
CA MET A 129 -11.78 -28.27 -8.91
C MET A 129 -11.78 -26.77 -9.23
N LYS A 130 -12.98 -26.20 -9.26
CA LYS A 130 -13.27 -24.78 -9.24
C LYS A 130 -14.21 -24.50 -8.08
N GLU A 131 -13.85 -23.54 -7.25
CA GLU A 131 -14.65 -23.11 -6.11
C GLU A 131 -15.02 -21.65 -6.33
N ASP A 132 -16.27 -21.29 -6.05
CA ASP A 132 -16.69 -19.89 -6.00
C ASP A 132 -16.29 -19.26 -4.67
N ILE A 133 -15.31 -18.36 -4.72
CA ILE A 133 -14.81 -17.63 -3.55
C ILE A 133 -15.30 -16.17 -3.53
N THR A 134 -16.33 -15.83 -4.31
CA THR A 134 -16.81 -14.43 -4.44
C THR A 134 -17.26 -13.86 -3.10
N ILE A 135 -18.02 -14.63 -2.32
CA ILE A 135 -18.51 -14.20 -1.00
C ILE A 135 -17.34 -14.10 -0.01
N GLU A 136 -16.42 -15.07 -0.03
CA GLU A 136 -15.20 -15.06 0.80
C GLU A 136 -14.36 -13.81 0.52
N ARG A 137 -14.08 -13.53 -0.76
CA ARG A 137 -13.31 -12.36 -1.20
C ARG A 137 -14.00 -11.05 -0.81
N LYS A 138 -15.31 -10.92 -1.03
CA LYS A 138 -16.08 -9.72 -0.62
C LYS A 138 -16.03 -9.50 0.90
N ARG A 139 -16.17 -10.56 1.69
CA ARG A 139 -16.06 -10.48 3.16
C ARG A 139 -14.65 -10.10 3.60
N TRP A 140 -13.63 -10.69 3.00
CA TRP A 140 -12.24 -10.37 3.30
C TRP A 140 -11.91 -8.92 2.95
N GLU A 141 -12.35 -8.44 1.79
CA GLU A 141 -12.17 -7.03 1.39
C GLU A 141 -12.94 -6.07 2.29
N GLN A 142 -14.16 -6.42 2.71
CA GLN A 142 -14.92 -5.62 3.68
C GLN A 142 -14.22 -5.58 5.04
N LEU A 143 -13.75 -6.73 5.53
CA LEU A 143 -13.00 -6.81 6.78
C LEU A 143 -11.73 -5.98 6.69
N ARG A 144 -10.95 -6.13 5.61
CA ARG A 144 -9.76 -5.32 5.34
C ARG A 144 -10.09 -3.83 5.32
N ARG A 145 -11.13 -3.42 4.59
CA ARG A 145 -11.54 -2.01 4.55
C ARG A 145 -11.92 -1.49 5.93
N SER A 146 -12.68 -2.26 6.73
CA SER A 146 -13.06 -1.85 8.09
C SER A 146 -11.87 -1.79 9.05
N ALA A 147 -10.89 -2.67 8.86
CA ALA A 147 -9.65 -2.68 9.65
C ALA A 147 -8.71 -1.53 9.26
N GLU A 148 -8.80 -1.03 8.02
CA GLU A 148 -7.87 -0.02 7.49
C GLU A 148 -8.44 1.41 7.40
N TYR A 149 -9.74 1.56 7.19
CA TYR A 149 -10.37 2.84 6.83
C TYR A 149 -11.57 3.14 7.72
N ASP A 150 -11.80 4.44 7.94
CA ASP A 150 -12.99 4.95 8.62
C ASP A 150 -14.21 4.89 7.69
N ALA A 151 -15.28 4.24 8.12
CA ALA A 151 -16.44 3.98 7.27
C ALA A 151 -17.20 5.24 6.84
N LEU A 152 -17.14 6.32 7.64
CA LEU A 152 -17.82 7.58 7.34
C LEU A 152 -17.03 8.42 6.33
N THR A 153 -15.72 8.53 6.55
CA THR A 153 -14.87 9.49 5.83
C THR A 153 -14.06 8.88 4.69
N GLY A 154 -13.87 7.55 4.69
CA GLY A 154 -13.02 6.84 3.74
C GLY A 154 -11.51 7.07 3.95
N LEU A 155 -11.12 7.88 4.94
CA LEU A 155 -9.72 8.07 5.34
C LEU A 155 -9.17 6.82 6.02
N ALA A 156 -7.85 6.74 6.18
CA ALA A 156 -7.26 5.74 7.05
C ALA A 156 -7.85 5.89 8.47
N ASN A 157 -8.01 4.78 9.18
CA ASN A 157 -8.51 4.81 10.56
C ASN A 157 -7.34 4.91 11.57
N ARG A 158 -7.69 5.07 12.85
CA ARG A 158 -6.73 5.10 13.96
C ARG A 158 -5.81 3.87 13.99
N ALA A 159 -6.30 2.68 13.65
CA ALA A 159 -5.47 1.47 13.64
C ALA A 159 -4.36 1.57 12.57
N GLN A 160 -4.68 2.05 11.37
CA GLN A 160 -3.66 2.32 10.35
C GLN A 160 -2.70 3.43 10.75
N PHE A 161 -3.17 4.47 11.44
CA PHE A 161 -2.27 5.49 11.96
C PHE A 161 -1.24 4.90 12.93
N HIS A 162 -1.67 4.07 13.89
CA HIS A 162 -0.76 3.36 14.78
C HIS A 162 0.27 2.54 14.01
N VAL A 163 -0.18 1.63 13.14
CA VAL A 163 0.70 0.74 12.38
C VAL A 163 1.67 1.50 11.47
N ARG A 164 1.23 2.60 10.86
CA ARG A 164 2.02 3.37 9.90
C ARG A 164 2.89 4.44 10.54
N PHE A 165 2.66 4.82 11.80
CA PHE A 165 3.37 5.91 12.44
C PHE A 165 3.94 5.54 13.80
N LEU A 166 3.09 5.13 14.74
CA LEU A 166 3.49 4.88 16.13
C LEU A 166 4.28 3.57 16.29
N ASP A 167 3.87 2.49 15.61
CA ASP A 167 4.51 1.16 15.76
C ASP A 167 5.86 1.04 15.00
N ARG A 168 6.36 2.14 14.44
CA ARG A 168 7.61 2.14 13.68
C ARG A 168 8.81 2.38 14.58
N ALA A 169 9.82 1.54 14.40
CA ALA A 169 11.09 1.67 15.12
C ALA A 169 11.74 3.04 14.84
N PRO A 170 12.27 3.72 15.88
CA PRO A 170 13.07 4.93 15.73
C PRO A 170 14.22 4.69 14.74
N GLY A 171 14.43 5.62 13.80
CA GLY A 171 15.53 5.53 12.82
C GLY A 171 15.28 4.63 11.61
N SER A 172 14.05 4.12 11.40
CA SER A 172 13.68 3.55 10.10
C SER A 172 13.79 4.63 9.01
N GLU A 173 14.64 4.41 7.99
CA GLU A 173 14.84 5.32 6.83
C GLU A 173 13.54 5.72 6.11
N ALA A 174 12.43 5.03 6.37
CA ALA A 174 11.20 5.05 5.59
C ALA A 174 10.20 6.18 5.90
N LEU A 175 10.41 7.01 6.94
CA LEU A 175 9.57 8.18 7.21
C LEU A 175 10.43 9.43 7.33
N ALA A 176 11.05 9.76 6.22
CA ALA A 176 11.45 11.11 5.90
C ALA A 176 10.16 11.98 5.92
N LEU A 177 9.72 12.42 7.11
CA LEU A 177 8.55 13.28 7.29
C LEU A 177 8.95 14.74 7.16
N SER A 178 8.20 15.49 6.36
CA SER A 178 8.34 16.94 6.24
C SER A 178 7.47 17.67 7.26
N ALA A 179 6.34 17.07 7.64
CA ALA A 179 5.43 17.60 8.64
C ALA A 179 4.47 16.53 9.18
N PHE A 180 4.01 16.77 10.40
CA PHE A 180 2.88 16.09 11.01
C PHE A 180 1.83 17.13 11.40
N VAL A 181 0.57 16.89 11.06
CA VAL A 181 -0.54 17.79 11.37
C VAL A 181 -1.65 17.03 12.08
N LEU A 182 -2.11 17.58 13.20
CA LEU A 182 -3.35 17.20 13.86
C LEU A 182 -4.41 18.28 13.62
N PHE A 183 -5.63 17.85 13.32
CA PHE A 183 -6.79 18.72 13.18
C PHE A 183 -7.89 18.30 14.16
N ASP A 184 -8.67 19.28 14.64
CA ASP A 184 -9.93 19.04 15.35
C ASP A 184 -11.05 19.90 14.75
N LEU A 185 -12.20 19.29 14.47
CA LEU A 185 -13.43 19.98 14.08
C LEU A 185 -14.16 20.43 15.36
N ASP A 186 -13.79 21.62 15.85
CA ASP A 186 -14.07 22.10 17.21
C ASP A 186 -15.57 22.11 17.57
N ASN A 187 -16.42 22.51 16.61
CA ASN A 187 -17.85 22.73 16.85
C ASN A 187 -18.75 21.55 16.47
N LEU A 188 -18.22 20.34 16.28
CA LEU A 188 -19.02 19.15 15.91
C LEU A 188 -20.19 18.89 16.86
N ARG A 189 -19.99 19.06 18.18
CA ARG A 189 -21.04 18.85 19.19
C ARG A 189 -22.17 19.87 19.09
N GLU A 190 -21.85 21.12 18.77
CA GLU A 190 -22.82 22.17 18.54
C GLU A 190 -23.62 21.90 17.26
N ILE A 191 -22.92 21.53 16.19
CA ILE A 191 -23.52 21.15 14.91
C ILE A 191 -24.52 20.00 15.10
N ASN A 192 -24.12 18.95 15.81
CA ASN A 192 -24.98 17.80 16.10
C ASN A 192 -26.23 18.19 16.90
N ARG A 193 -26.12 19.17 17.80
CA ARG A 193 -27.24 19.64 18.62
C ARG A 193 -28.23 20.47 17.80
N GLN A 194 -27.72 21.29 16.89
CA GLN A 194 -28.53 22.24 16.12
C GLN A 194 -29.14 21.63 14.85
N TRP A 195 -28.39 20.80 14.12
CA TRP A 195 -28.80 20.22 12.83
C TRP A 195 -28.87 18.68 12.82
N GLY A 196 -28.57 18.03 13.95
CA GLY A 196 -28.65 16.58 14.10
C GLY A 196 -27.37 15.83 13.68
N ILE A 197 -27.31 14.55 14.04
CA ILE A 197 -26.13 13.69 13.82
C ILE A 197 -25.78 13.59 12.33
N ALA A 198 -26.78 13.47 11.45
CA ALA A 198 -26.56 13.38 10.01
C ALA A 198 -25.85 14.62 9.43
N ALA A 199 -26.10 15.80 10.01
CA ALA A 199 -25.42 17.03 9.60
C ALA A 199 -23.96 17.05 10.06
N GLY A 200 -23.68 16.60 11.29
CA GLY A 200 -22.29 16.46 11.76
C GLY A 200 -21.52 15.41 10.96
N ASP A 201 -22.15 14.29 10.62
CA ASP A 201 -21.57 13.26 9.76
C ASP A 201 -21.24 13.82 8.36
N ALA A 202 -22.12 14.65 7.80
CA ALA A 202 -21.86 15.34 6.54
C ALA A 202 -20.68 16.31 6.64
N CYS A 203 -20.57 17.08 7.73
CA CYS A 203 -19.43 17.97 7.97
C CYS A 203 -18.10 17.20 8.05
N LEU A 204 -18.07 16.08 8.78
CA LEU A 204 -16.90 15.20 8.87
C LEU A 204 -16.50 14.64 7.50
N ALA A 205 -17.47 14.17 6.72
CA ALA A 205 -17.23 13.63 5.39
C ALA A 205 -16.72 14.71 4.40
N VAL A 206 -17.25 15.94 4.48
CA VAL A 206 -16.81 17.07 3.65
C VAL A 206 -15.39 17.49 4.03
N PHE A 207 -15.10 17.62 5.32
CA PHE A 207 -13.76 17.95 5.81
C PHE A 207 -12.73 16.92 5.37
N ALA A 208 -13.04 15.62 5.49
CA ALA A 208 -12.19 14.55 4.99
C ALA A 208 -11.90 14.62 3.49
N ARG A 209 -12.90 14.93 2.67
CA ARG A 209 -12.68 15.13 1.22
C ARG A 209 -11.77 16.32 0.95
N ARG A 210 -11.95 17.44 1.68
CA ARG A 210 -11.08 18.61 1.56
C ARG A 210 -9.63 18.30 1.94
N LEU A 211 -9.40 17.49 2.97
CA LEU A 211 -8.06 16.99 3.32
C LEU A 211 -7.44 16.18 2.16
N LEU A 212 -8.18 15.27 1.54
CA LEU A 212 -7.68 14.51 0.39
C LEU A 212 -7.35 15.40 -0.82
N THR A 213 -8.15 16.44 -1.05
CA THR A 213 -7.90 17.42 -2.13
C THR A 213 -6.69 18.31 -1.84
N ALA A 214 -6.52 18.75 -0.59
CA ALA A 214 -5.39 19.58 -0.17
C ALA A 214 -4.07 18.80 -0.13
N TYR A 215 -4.11 17.48 0.13
CA TYR A 215 -2.93 16.62 0.30
C TYR A 215 -2.94 15.37 -0.62
N PRO A 216 -2.89 15.53 -1.96
CA PRO A 216 -3.14 14.43 -2.88
C PRO A 216 -1.95 13.46 -3.13
N VAL A 217 -0.70 13.84 -2.80
CA VAL A 217 0.50 13.03 -3.12
C VAL A 217 1.34 12.76 -1.87
N GLY A 218 1.54 11.48 -1.54
CA GLY A 218 2.49 11.04 -0.49
C GLY A 218 2.06 11.27 0.96
N ALA A 219 0.85 11.80 1.18
CA ALA A 219 0.29 12.05 2.50
C ALA A 219 -0.52 10.85 3.01
N LEU A 220 -0.39 10.52 4.30
CA LEU A 220 -1.34 9.63 4.99
C LEU A 220 -2.39 10.49 5.71
N ALA A 221 -3.59 10.56 5.15
CA ALA A 221 -4.74 11.20 5.77
C ALA A 221 -5.54 10.19 6.60
N THR A 222 -5.78 10.54 7.87
CA THR A 222 -6.39 9.65 8.86
C THR A 222 -7.47 10.36 9.65
N ARG A 223 -8.57 9.67 9.95
CA ARG A 223 -9.47 10.04 11.06
C ARG A 223 -9.10 9.24 12.30
N LEU A 224 -8.74 9.93 13.37
CA LEU A 224 -8.35 9.32 14.64
C LEU A 224 -9.58 8.91 15.48
N GLY A 225 -10.69 9.63 15.32
CA GLY A 225 -11.97 9.36 15.97
C GLY A 225 -12.70 10.66 16.30
N GLY A 226 -14.02 10.61 16.46
CA GLY A 226 -14.81 11.81 16.78
C GLY A 226 -14.61 12.92 15.74
N SER A 227 -14.09 14.06 16.20
CA SER A 227 -13.73 15.25 15.40
C SER A 227 -12.26 15.35 15.02
N GLU A 228 -11.43 14.37 15.40
CA GLU A 228 -9.97 14.43 15.26
C GLU A 228 -9.47 13.77 13.97
N PHE A 229 -8.55 14.46 13.30
CA PHE A 229 -7.90 14.01 12.06
C PHE A 229 -6.39 14.21 12.13
N ALA A 230 -5.66 13.44 11.32
CA ALA A 230 -4.21 13.51 11.24
C ALA A 230 -3.73 13.43 9.79
N ILE A 231 -2.66 14.17 9.49
CA ILE A 231 -1.97 14.14 8.20
C ILE A 231 -0.47 13.94 8.46
N LEU A 232 0.10 12.89 7.87
CA LEU A 232 1.55 12.67 7.82
C LEU A 232 2.05 12.99 6.42
N LEU A 233 2.95 13.97 6.31
CA LEU A 233 3.53 14.40 5.04
C LEU A 233 4.96 13.92 4.92
N ASN A 234 5.24 13.19 3.84
CA ASN A 234 6.59 12.75 3.54
C ASN A 234 7.43 13.85 2.85
N ASN A 235 8.74 13.68 2.84
CA ASN A 235 9.73 14.62 2.30
C ASN A 235 9.65 14.81 0.78
N SER A 236 8.77 14.06 0.10
CA SER A 236 8.41 14.30 -1.29
C SER A 236 7.53 15.54 -1.46
N VAL A 237 6.93 16.05 -0.36
CA VAL A 237 6.10 17.24 -0.35
C VAL A 237 6.90 18.45 0.17
N PRO A 238 7.10 19.51 -0.63
CA PRO A 238 7.77 20.72 -0.16
C PRO A 238 7.01 21.36 1.00
N VAL A 239 7.72 21.72 2.08
CA VAL A 239 7.18 22.41 3.26
C VAL A 239 6.43 23.70 2.89
N GLY A 240 6.78 24.32 1.75
CA GLY A 240 6.09 25.49 1.19
C GLY A 240 4.61 25.27 0.85
N MET A 241 4.14 24.02 0.64
CA MET A 241 2.70 23.73 0.46
C MET A 241 1.90 23.79 1.77
N LEU A 242 2.56 23.70 2.93
CA LEU A 242 1.92 23.90 4.24
C LEU A 242 1.97 25.36 4.70
N GLY A 243 2.89 26.15 4.14
CA GLY A 243 3.13 27.54 4.53
C GLY A 243 2.20 28.56 3.87
N ALA A 244 1.42 28.17 2.87
CA ALA A 244 0.41 29.05 2.27
C ALA A 244 -0.90 28.95 3.06
N HIS A 245 -1.10 29.86 4.03
CA HIS A 245 -2.34 29.98 4.80
C HIS A 245 -3.63 29.91 3.96
N SER A 246 -3.58 30.30 2.69
CA SER A 246 -4.72 30.26 1.77
C SER A 246 -5.28 28.85 1.52
N GLN A 247 -4.43 27.82 1.37
CA GLN A 247 -4.90 26.45 1.08
C GLN A 247 -5.51 25.77 2.31
N LEU A 248 -5.11 26.18 3.51
CA LEU A 248 -5.69 25.67 4.75
C LEU A 248 -7.05 26.32 5.05
N ASN A 249 -7.26 27.57 4.67
CA ASN A 249 -8.54 28.27 4.88
C ASN A 249 -9.70 27.56 4.16
N ASP A 250 -9.45 27.00 2.98
CA ASP A 250 -10.43 26.22 2.22
C ASP A 250 -10.92 25.00 3.00
N LEU A 251 -10.11 24.45 3.91
CA LEU A 251 -10.50 23.33 4.77
C LEU A 251 -11.66 23.71 5.69
N ALA A 252 -11.70 24.96 6.17
CA ALA A 252 -12.67 25.49 7.13
C ALA A 252 -13.87 26.20 6.49
N GLU A 253 -14.01 26.17 5.16
CA GLU A 253 -15.18 26.75 4.50
C GLU A 253 -16.51 26.16 5.02
N PRO A 254 -17.60 26.94 5.07
CA PRO A 254 -18.91 26.41 5.42
C PRO A 254 -19.32 25.19 4.56
N VAL A 255 -20.01 24.24 5.18
CA VAL A 255 -20.40 22.97 4.55
C VAL A 255 -21.83 23.08 4.00
N PRO A 256 -22.07 22.80 2.70
CA PRO A 256 -23.43 22.79 2.16
C PRO A 256 -24.35 21.79 2.88
N TRP A 257 -25.53 22.25 3.31
CA TRP A 257 -26.53 21.43 4.00
C TRP A 257 -27.95 21.94 3.71
N GLY A 258 -28.76 21.11 3.04
CA GLY A 258 -30.09 21.51 2.58
C GLY A 258 -30.03 22.71 1.62
N ALA A 259 -30.75 23.78 1.95
CA ALA A 259 -30.74 25.04 1.20
C ALA A 259 -29.71 26.07 1.71
N GLY A 260 -28.92 25.74 2.74
CA GLY A 260 -27.97 26.64 3.37
C GLY A 260 -26.59 26.03 3.54
N VAL A 261 -25.82 26.60 4.47
CA VAL A 261 -24.47 26.14 4.83
C VAL A 261 -24.33 26.04 6.34
N ILE A 262 -23.51 25.11 6.81
CA ILE A 262 -23.13 24.95 8.21
C ILE A 262 -21.71 25.49 8.38
N PRO A 263 -21.48 26.54 9.20
CA PRO A 263 -20.14 26.99 9.50
C PRO A 263 -19.41 25.93 10.33
N ILE A 264 -18.21 25.56 9.91
CA ILE A 264 -17.33 24.68 10.68
C ILE A 264 -16.17 25.50 11.25
N ARG A 265 -15.69 25.11 12.42
CA ARG A 265 -14.47 25.65 13.05
C ARG A 265 -13.44 24.54 13.15
N VAL A 266 -12.22 24.83 12.74
CA VAL A 266 -11.13 23.87 12.67
C VAL A 266 -9.90 24.42 13.40
N SER A 267 -9.35 23.65 14.32
CA SER A 267 -8.06 23.92 14.93
C SER A 267 -7.01 22.95 14.40
N ALA A 268 -5.78 23.42 14.18
CA ALA A 268 -4.69 22.61 13.67
C ALA A 268 -3.38 22.84 14.44
N GLY A 269 -2.75 21.74 14.86
CA GLY A 269 -1.40 21.70 15.41
C GLY A 269 -0.44 21.07 14.41
N ILE A 270 0.56 21.84 13.97
CA ILE A 270 1.55 21.40 12.97
C ILE A 270 2.92 21.28 13.65
N VAL A 271 3.60 20.16 13.41
CA VAL A 271 5.00 19.98 13.79
C VAL A 271 5.84 19.69 12.56
N PHE A 272 6.97 20.38 12.45
CA PHE A 272 7.98 20.17 11.42
C PHE A 272 9.17 19.42 12.02
N PRO A 273 9.33 18.11 11.73
CA PRO A 273 10.55 17.38 12.06
C PRO A 273 11.77 18.00 11.35
N ARG A 274 12.94 17.92 11.99
CA ARG A 274 14.18 18.25 11.28
C ARG A 274 14.44 17.19 10.22
N ARG A 275 14.86 17.64 9.03
CA ARG A 275 15.21 16.72 7.93
C ARG A 275 16.35 15.81 8.38
N TYR A 276 16.21 14.52 8.10
CA TYR A 276 17.22 13.49 8.36
C TYR A 276 17.52 13.22 9.84
N CYS A 277 16.71 13.74 10.76
CA CYS A 277 16.77 13.38 12.18
C CYS A 277 15.83 12.21 12.47
N SER A 278 16.27 11.26 13.31
CA SER A 278 15.38 10.29 13.91
C SER A 278 14.51 10.99 14.97
N PHE A 279 13.22 10.69 14.97
CA PHE A 279 12.29 11.16 15.99
C PHE A 279 11.56 9.97 16.58
N GLU A 280 11.17 10.08 17.85
CA GLU A 280 10.22 9.18 18.49
C GLU A 280 8.80 9.64 18.09
N ALA A 281 8.00 8.73 17.56
CA ALA A 281 6.68 9.07 17.02
C ALA A 281 5.74 9.62 18.09
N GLU A 282 5.83 9.09 19.31
CA GLU A 282 5.11 9.53 20.51
C GLU A 282 5.47 10.97 20.91
N ALA A 283 6.75 11.34 20.85
CA ALA A 283 7.21 12.70 21.14
C ALA A 283 6.67 13.69 20.09
N LEU A 284 6.74 13.32 18.81
CA LEU A 284 6.17 14.13 17.73
C LEU A 284 4.66 14.29 17.88
N TYR A 285 3.97 13.22 18.26
CA TYR A 285 2.53 13.24 18.55
C TYR A 285 2.18 14.15 19.72
N ALA A 286 2.91 14.04 20.83
CA ALA A 286 2.71 14.87 22.01
C ALA A 286 2.91 16.36 21.69
N GLN A 287 3.95 16.71 20.92
CA GLN A 287 4.20 18.09 20.55
C GLN A 287 3.12 18.66 19.62
N ALA A 288 2.60 17.86 18.68
CA ALA A 288 1.48 18.27 17.82
C ALA A 288 0.19 18.48 18.62
N THR A 289 -0.04 17.64 19.63
CA THR A 289 -1.18 17.76 20.54
C THR A 289 -1.11 19.08 21.31
N LEU A 290 0.07 19.43 21.85
CA LEU A 290 0.26 20.73 22.52
C LEU A 290 0.03 21.91 21.56
N ALA A 291 0.53 21.83 20.33
CA ALA A 291 0.28 22.86 19.33
C ALA A 291 -1.22 23.02 19.02
N LEU A 292 -1.95 21.90 18.89
CA LEU A 292 -3.39 21.90 18.66
C LEU A 292 -4.15 22.54 19.82
N GLU A 293 -3.81 22.24 21.07
CA GLU A 293 -4.44 22.85 22.24
C GLU A 293 -4.19 24.36 22.31
N VAL A 294 -2.99 24.82 21.96
CA VAL A 294 -2.71 26.26 21.85
C VAL A 294 -3.53 26.90 20.72
N ALA A 295 -3.73 26.20 19.59
CA ALA A 295 -4.57 26.69 18.49
C ALA A 295 -6.03 26.88 18.94
N LYS A 296 -6.56 25.97 19.76
CA LYS A 296 -7.92 26.04 20.31
C LYS A 296 -8.15 27.22 21.26
N MET A 297 -7.10 27.76 21.86
CA MET A 297 -7.17 28.93 22.75
C MET A 297 -7.15 30.27 22.02
N LYS A 298 -6.88 30.29 20.71
CA LYS A 298 -6.94 31.52 19.90
C LYS A 298 -8.38 32.00 19.73
N GLU A 299 -8.53 33.29 19.42
CA GLU A 299 -9.80 33.93 19.07
C GLU A 299 -10.59 33.12 18.02
N GLU A 300 -11.92 33.22 18.05
CA GLU A 300 -12.79 32.43 17.20
C GLU A 300 -12.67 32.84 15.73
N GLU A 301 -11.76 32.19 15.02
CA GLU A 301 -11.66 32.18 13.57
C GLU A 301 -12.13 30.82 13.01
N PRO A 302 -12.63 30.75 11.76
CA PRO A 302 -13.00 29.49 11.12
C PRO A 302 -11.86 28.47 11.10
N LEU A 303 -10.61 28.94 10.95
CA LEU A 303 -9.41 28.12 11.01
C LEU A 303 -8.41 28.72 12.00
N ARG A 304 -7.91 27.91 12.94
CA ARG A 304 -6.88 28.30 13.90
C ARG A 304 -5.69 27.37 13.75
N VAL A 305 -4.51 27.92 13.47
CA VAL A 305 -3.29 27.12 13.23
C VAL A 305 -2.18 27.53 14.19
N VAL A 306 -1.50 26.55 14.76
CA VAL A 306 -0.21 26.73 15.45
C VAL A 306 0.78 25.76 14.84
N ALA A 307 1.93 26.28 14.43
CA ALA A 307 2.98 25.49 13.83
C ALA A 307 4.29 25.65 14.59
N VAL A 308 4.98 24.55 14.87
CA VAL A 308 6.22 24.53 15.65
C VAL A 308 7.26 23.63 15.00
N GLY A 309 8.54 23.96 15.17
CA GLY A 309 9.63 23.02 14.88
C GLY A 309 9.71 21.94 15.96
N PHE A 310 10.07 20.72 15.59
CA PHE A 310 10.26 19.64 16.55
C PHE A 310 11.42 19.97 17.51
N ASP A 311 11.18 19.90 18.82
CA ASP A 311 12.15 20.21 19.88
C ASP A 311 12.52 18.94 20.65
N GLU A 312 13.56 18.26 20.18
CA GLU A 312 14.09 17.01 20.75
C GLU A 312 14.60 17.16 22.19
N SER A 313 15.05 18.36 22.56
CA SER A 313 15.67 18.61 23.87
C SER A 313 14.70 18.42 25.04
N LYS A 314 13.40 18.59 24.80
CA LYS A 314 12.33 18.45 25.81
C LYS A 314 11.96 17.01 26.14
N TYR A 315 12.29 16.05 25.26
CA TYR A 315 11.85 14.66 25.39
C TYR A 315 12.96 13.72 25.83
N GLY A 316 14.09 14.23 26.32
CA GLY A 316 15.24 13.39 26.70
C GLY A 316 15.90 12.66 25.53
N LEU A 317 15.44 12.92 24.30
CA LEU A 317 16.08 12.57 23.04
C LEU A 317 17.27 13.53 22.87
N THR A 318 18.29 13.39 23.73
CA THR A 318 19.59 13.96 23.40
C THR A 318 20.07 13.27 22.15
N ASP A 319 20.11 14.04 21.09
CA ASP A 319 20.80 13.76 19.84
C ASP A 319 22.14 13.05 20.13
N GLN A 320 22.17 11.72 19.97
CA GLN A 320 23.41 10.95 19.96
C GLN A 320 24.24 11.24 18.69
N GLY A 321 23.70 12.01 17.74
CA GLY A 321 24.36 12.51 16.53
C GLY A 321 24.92 13.95 16.61
N SER A 322 24.35 14.86 17.42
CA SER A 322 24.75 16.28 17.51
C SER A 322 25.59 16.59 18.74
N ARG A 323 25.98 15.57 19.51
CA ARG A 323 27.10 15.65 20.47
C ARG A 323 28.42 15.10 19.93
N ARG A 324 28.63 15.06 18.62
CA ARG A 324 29.99 15.13 18.06
C ARG A 324 30.31 16.58 17.69
N ASN A 325 30.64 17.35 18.73
CA ASN A 325 31.47 18.54 18.62
C ASN A 325 32.60 18.28 17.62
N SER A 326 32.68 19.07 16.55
CA SER A 326 33.86 19.72 15.95
C SER A 326 35.25 19.05 15.89
N GLU A 327 35.46 17.81 16.31
CA GLU A 327 36.74 17.11 16.29
C GLU A 327 36.49 15.60 16.05
N ASN A 328 37.10 15.05 15.00
CA ASN A 328 37.19 13.63 14.66
C ASN A 328 35.96 12.92 14.04
N PHE A 329 35.79 13.06 12.72
CA PHE A 329 35.27 11.98 11.84
C PHE A 329 36.16 10.71 11.86
N GLN A 330 37.14 10.63 12.78
CA GLN A 330 38.17 9.57 12.88
C GLN A 330 38.80 9.24 11.52
N LEU A 331 39.04 10.27 10.69
CA LEU A 331 39.79 10.12 9.46
C LEU A 331 41.26 9.88 9.81
N SER A 332 41.84 8.84 9.24
CA SER A 332 43.29 8.64 9.30
C SER A 332 44.01 9.77 8.55
N PRO A 333 45.29 10.04 8.83
CA PRO A 333 46.05 11.08 8.12
C PRO A 333 45.97 10.97 6.60
N ARG A 334 45.98 9.73 6.07
CA ARG A 334 45.82 9.46 4.63
C ARG A 334 44.41 9.75 4.11
N GLU A 335 43.37 9.49 4.90
CA GLU A 335 41.99 9.82 4.51
C GLU A 335 41.75 11.34 4.52
N THR A 336 42.34 12.06 5.48
CA THR A 336 42.29 13.53 5.54
C THR A 336 43.02 14.16 4.36
N GLU A 337 44.17 13.61 3.96
CA GLU A 337 44.91 14.05 2.77
C GLU A 337 44.12 13.83 1.48
N VAL A 338 43.49 12.65 1.32
CA VAL A 338 42.57 12.37 0.21
C VAL A 338 41.39 13.35 0.20
N LEU A 339 40.78 13.63 1.36
CA LEU A 339 39.66 14.57 1.46
C LEU A 339 40.05 16.00 1.05
N ARG A 340 41.26 16.45 1.38
CA ARG A 340 41.78 17.77 0.97
C ARG A 340 41.91 17.87 -0.55
N HIS A 341 42.49 16.87 -1.20
CA HIS A 341 42.58 16.85 -2.67
C HIS A 341 41.20 16.76 -3.35
N ILE A 342 40.24 16.09 -2.72
CA ILE A 342 38.84 16.11 -3.17
C ILE A 342 38.26 17.52 -3.08
N GLY A 343 38.52 18.25 -1.99
CA GLY A 343 38.14 19.66 -1.83
C GLY A 343 38.74 20.59 -2.89
N GLN A 344 39.97 20.31 -3.33
CA GLN A 344 40.69 21.05 -4.37
C GLN A 344 40.25 20.74 -5.80
N GLY A 345 39.31 19.81 -6.00
CA GLY A 345 38.81 19.46 -7.33
C GLY A 345 39.57 18.33 -8.04
N SER A 346 40.59 17.73 -7.42
CA SER A 346 41.39 16.67 -8.05
C SER A 346 40.56 15.40 -8.31
N THR A 347 40.83 14.75 -9.43
CA THR A 347 40.26 13.47 -9.83
C THR A 347 40.89 12.31 -9.06
N THR A 348 40.24 11.14 -9.05
CA THR A 348 40.79 9.94 -8.38
C THR A 348 42.15 9.52 -8.95
N ASP A 349 42.40 9.79 -10.23
CA ASP A 349 43.61 9.40 -10.93
C ASP A 349 44.79 10.31 -10.53
N GLU A 350 44.54 11.62 -10.48
CA GLU A 350 45.51 12.61 -9.99
C GLU A 350 45.87 12.38 -8.52
N ILE A 351 44.88 12.06 -7.67
CA ILE A 351 45.14 11.74 -6.25
C ILE A 351 46.00 10.47 -6.12
N ALA A 352 45.76 9.47 -6.96
CA ALA A 352 46.54 8.23 -6.96
C ALA A 352 48.02 8.48 -7.33
N GLU A 353 48.25 9.34 -8.33
CA GLU A 353 49.58 9.76 -8.75
C GLU A 353 50.28 10.60 -7.67
N MET A 354 49.61 11.61 -7.11
CA MET A 354 50.15 12.48 -6.05
C MET A 354 50.53 11.71 -4.77
N MET A 355 49.74 10.70 -4.41
CA MET A 355 49.97 9.90 -3.19
C MET A 355 50.84 8.66 -3.42
N GLY A 356 51.25 8.37 -4.67
CA GLY A 356 52.04 7.19 -5.01
C GLY A 356 51.34 5.85 -4.70
N VAL A 357 50.02 5.78 -4.84
CA VAL A 357 49.20 4.58 -4.55
C VAL A 357 48.31 4.20 -5.73
N SER A 358 47.76 2.99 -5.73
CA SER A 358 46.86 2.56 -6.81
C SER A 358 45.52 3.33 -6.80
N ARG A 359 44.92 3.51 -7.97
CA ARG A 359 43.57 4.08 -8.15
C ARG A 359 42.51 3.34 -7.33
N HIS A 360 42.65 2.02 -7.19
CA HIS A 360 41.76 1.20 -6.36
C HIS A 360 41.86 1.57 -4.87
N THR A 361 43.08 1.82 -4.39
CA THR A 361 43.33 2.25 -3.01
C THR A 361 42.69 3.60 -2.71
N VAL A 362 42.76 4.57 -3.63
CA VAL A 362 42.11 5.88 -3.48
C VAL A 362 40.59 5.75 -3.42
N ARG A 363 39.97 4.91 -4.27
CA ARG A 363 38.52 4.65 -4.20
C ARG A 363 38.09 4.04 -2.87
N ASN A 364 38.92 3.17 -2.29
CA ASN A 364 38.66 2.61 -0.97
C ASN A 364 38.74 3.67 0.13
N PHE A 365 39.69 4.60 0.06
CA PHE A 365 39.72 5.75 0.96
C PHE A 365 38.48 6.64 0.82
N ILE A 366 38.09 6.99 -0.41
CA ILE A 366 36.88 7.79 -0.67
C ILE A 366 35.64 7.13 -0.07
N ARG A 367 35.45 5.83 -0.28
CA ARG A 367 34.33 5.08 0.29
C ARG A 367 34.32 5.12 1.82
N ARG A 368 35.49 4.94 2.45
CA ARG A 368 35.61 5.00 3.91
C ARG A 368 35.38 6.39 4.46
N ILE A 369 35.87 7.43 3.78
CA ILE A 369 35.61 8.83 4.11
C ILE A 369 34.10 9.09 4.07
N TYR A 370 33.43 8.68 3.00
CA TYR A 370 31.99 8.87 2.85
C TYR A 370 31.19 8.13 3.92
N GLN A 371 31.60 6.90 4.26
CA GLN A 371 31.00 6.15 5.34
C GLN A 371 31.23 6.81 6.72
N LYS A 372 32.44 7.30 7.00
CA LYS A 372 32.78 7.95 8.28
C LYS A 372 32.18 9.34 8.45
N MET A 373 31.96 10.03 7.34
CA MET A 373 31.30 11.34 7.28
C MET A 373 29.79 11.22 7.06
N GLU A 374 29.27 10.00 6.86
CA GLU A 374 27.85 9.71 6.60
C GLU A 374 27.28 10.50 5.40
N VAL A 375 28.09 10.63 4.34
CA VAL A 375 27.73 11.37 3.11
C VAL A 375 27.64 10.44 1.91
N SER A 376 26.80 10.80 0.95
CA SER A 376 26.48 9.97 -0.23
C SER A 376 27.36 10.25 -1.44
N GLY A 377 28.10 11.36 -1.44
CA GLY A 377 28.90 11.76 -2.60
C GLY A 377 29.81 12.95 -2.37
N ARG A 378 30.58 13.27 -3.42
CA ARG A 378 31.66 14.26 -3.40
C ARG A 378 31.22 15.64 -2.93
N VAL A 379 30.14 16.16 -3.49
CA VAL A 379 29.66 17.52 -3.20
C VAL A 379 29.29 17.66 -1.71
N GLU A 380 28.66 16.63 -1.16
CA GLU A 380 28.24 16.60 0.24
C GLU A 380 29.45 16.48 1.19
N ALA A 381 30.41 15.62 0.85
CA ALA A 381 31.67 15.47 1.58
C ALA A 381 32.47 16.79 1.64
N VAL A 382 32.59 17.50 0.50
CA VAL A 382 33.32 18.78 0.42
C VAL A 382 32.60 19.87 1.22
N ARG A 383 31.27 19.96 1.10
CA ARG A 383 30.47 20.94 1.83
C ARG A 383 30.58 20.73 3.34
N LEU A 384 30.46 19.48 3.80
CA LEU A 384 30.57 19.14 5.22
C LEU A 384 31.99 19.41 5.74
N ALA A 385 33.02 19.00 5.00
CA ALA A 385 34.41 19.27 5.37
C ALA A 385 34.72 20.77 5.49
N GLY A 386 34.15 21.61 4.61
CA GLY A 386 34.28 23.08 4.68
C GLY A 386 33.57 23.70 5.89
N GLN A 387 32.38 23.20 6.25
CA GLN A 387 31.64 23.64 7.46
C GLN A 387 32.39 23.31 8.76
N HIS A 388 33.25 22.29 8.74
CA HIS A 388 34.05 21.83 9.88
C HIS A 388 35.54 22.24 9.81
N GLY A 389 35.95 23.10 8.87
CA GLY A 389 37.32 23.63 8.78
C GLY A 389 38.40 22.62 8.40
N MET A 390 38.04 21.55 7.68
CA MET A 390 38.96 20.46 7.30
C MET A 390 39.59 20.62 5.90
N LEU A 391 39.18 21.64 5.15
CA LEU A 391 39.62 21.93 3.76
C LEU A 391 40.42 23.22 3.66
#